data_AF-A0A3E2NUT5-F1
#
_entry.id   AF-A0A3E2NUT5-F1
#
_cell.length_a   1.000
_cell.length_b   1.000
_cell.length_c   1.000
_cell.angle_alpha   90.00
_cell.angle_beta   90.00
_cell.angle_gamma   90.00
#
_symmetry.space_group_name_H-M   'P 1'
#
loop_
_entity.id
_entity.type
_entity.pdbx_description
1 polymer ?
#
loop_
_entity_poly.entity_id
_entity_poly.type
_entity_poly.pdbx_seq_one_letter_code
_entity_poly.pdbx_strand_id
1 'polypeptide(L)'
;MKRGIYAGRSVAFLGAGLGPGAVAALGRANRYTAEDLENEAAGLSNFSGGMSGYTGEGDDFLEFSGESNGSFMDAIHKGKIFNLTLTNGNAATRTALLCPGLVFAAAGLIADGAFNDASGASGLTGTGNPQSILLFNNFIRNYPTLVAGFKISTSNINQFECVLTIQKESPFSVHESKIINPAIYASEANPNTTLITVGEAFYMDNQTKISYQVLGSSSVNIGLIFGASLNPAKALRSKATRAKTTVAAVSSFRGR
;
A
#
# COMPACT_ATOMS: atom_id res chain seq x y z
N MET A 1 39.09 48.23 -4.65
CA MET A 1 39.53 48.61 -3.29
C MET A 1 38.34 48.55 -2.33
N LYS A 2 38.38 47.64 -1.34
CA LYS A 2 37.89 47.79 0.05
C LYS A 2 37.94 46.41 0.71
N ARG A 3 39.03 46.15 1.43
CA ARG A 3 39.23 44.98 2.30
C ARG A 3 38.60 45.31 3.65
N GLY A 4 37.65 44.49 4.10
CA GLY A 4 37.07 44.56 5.46
C GLY A 4 37.81 43.62 6.39
N ILE A 5 38.62 44.19 7.28
CA ILE A 5 39.34 43.53 8.36
C ILE A 5 38.37 43.44 9.54
N TYR A 6 38.11 42.24 10.06
CA TYR A 6 37.44 42.07 11.36
C TYR A 6 38.46 41.59 12.39
N ALA A 7 38.74 42.48 13.34
CA ALA A 7 39.61 42.25 14.48
C ALA A 7 38.82 41.67 15.67
N GLY A 8 39.45 40.67 16.28
CA GLY A 8 39.34 40.14 17.63
C GLY A 8 38.21 40.56 18.58
N ARG A 9 37.65 39.54 19.24
CA ARG A 9 37.49 39.55 20.70
C ARG A 9 37.64 38.12 21.22
N SER A 10 38.83 37.83 21.76
CA SER A 10 39.10 36.65 22.57
C SER A 10 38.51 36.91 23.95
N VAL A 11 37.52 36.13 24.36
CA VAL A 11 36.95 36.18 25.71
C VAL A 11 37.63 35.09 26.52
N ALA A 12 38.50 35.51 27.43
CA ALA A 12 39.04 34.67 28.48
C ALA A 12 37.90 34.24 29.41
N PHE A 13 37.54 32.96 29.39
CA PHE A 13 36.64 32.40 30.39
C PHE A 13 37.49 31.96 31.58
N LEU A 14 37.37 32.73 32.67
CA LEU A 14 37.90 32.37 33.99
C LEU A 14 37.28 31.05 34.44
N GLY A 15 38.15 30.16 34.94
CA GLY A 15 37.76 28.95 35.64
C GLY A 15 37.01 29.26 36.92
N ALA A 16 35.81 28.68 37.04
CA ALA A 16 35.18 28.39 38.32
C ALA A 16 35.22 26.86 38.49
N GLY A 17 35.93 26.40 39.51
CA GLY A 17 36.06 25.00 39.85
C GLY A 17 34.69 24.38 40.15
N LEU A 18 34.32 23.39 39.34
CA LEU A 18 33.25 22.46 39.67
C LEU A 18 33.88 21.27 40.39
N GLY A 19 33.49 21.09 41.65
CA GLY A 19 33.92 19.96 42.48
C GLY A 19 33.49 18.60 41.89
N PRO A 20 34.04 17.48 42.39
CA PRO A 20 33.87 16.15 41.78
C PRO A 20 32.46 15.52 41.94
N GLY A 21 31.42 16.29 42.26
CA GLY A 21 30.15 15.78 42.77
C GLY A 21 28.91 15.92 41.88
N ALA A 22 29.02 16.39 40.63
CA ALA A 22 27.84 16.77 39.84
C ALA A 22 27.88 16.36 38.35
N VAL A 23 28.26 15.11 38.05
CA VAL A 23 28.09 14.53 36.71
C VAL A 23 27.35 13.19 36.81
N ALA A 24 26.05 13.23 37.17
CA ALA A 24 25.20 12.05 37.10
C ALA A 24 23.70 12.40 37.00
N ALA A 25 23.29 13.24 36.05
CA ALA A 25 21.86 13.46 35.80
C ALA A 25 21.52 13.89 34.36
N LEU A 26 22.32 13.50 33.37
CA LEU A 26 21.99 13.70 31.97
C LEU A 26 22.06 12.36 31.23
N GLY A 27 20.89 11.91 30.74
CA GLY A 27 20.80 10.82 29.77
C GLY A 27 20.45 9.46 30.36
N ARG A 28 19.29 9.33 31.03
CA ARG A 28 18.52 8.08 30.88
C ARG A 28 17.96 8.06 29.45
N ALA A 29 18.82 7.75 28.49
CA ALA A 29 18.35 7.15 27.25
C ALA A 29 17.60 5.88 27.68
N ASN A 30 16.35 5.73 27.27
CA ASN A 30 15.67 4.45 27.26
C ASN A 30 16.49 3.51 26.38
N ARG A 31 17.55 2.94 26.96
CA ARG A 31 18.32 1.86 26.35
C ARG A 31 17.50 0.63 26.67
N TYR A 32 16.62 0.28 25.73
CA TYR A 32 16.12 -1.09 25.64
C TYR A 32 17.36 -1.98 25.71
N THR A 33 17.41 -2.82 26.74
CA THR A 33 18.48 -3.80 26.87
C THR A 33 18.37 -4.80 25.72
N ALA A 34 19.44 -5.51 25.40
CA ALA A 34 19.37 -6.58 24.41
C ALA A 34 18.29 -7.61 24.78
N GLU A 35 18.10 -7.85 26.08
CA GLU A 35 17.05 -8.68 26.65
C GLU A 35 15.65 -8.08 26.46
N ASP A 36 15.46 -6.76 26.58
CA ASP A 36 14.19 -6.10 26.26
C ASP A 36 13.84 -6.22 24.77
N LEU A 37 14.84 -6.08 23.89
CA LEU A 37 14.67 -6.23 22.44
C LEU A 37 14.40 -7.70 22.06
N GLU A 38 15.04 -8.65 22.72
CA GLU A 38 14.79 -10.08 22.52
C GLU A 38 13.41 -10.50 23.07
N ASN A 39 12.97 -9.93 24.19
CA ASN A 39 11.63 -10.15 24.74
C ASN A 39 10.53 -9.52 23.88
N GLU A 40 10.78 -8.34 23.31
CA GLU A 40 9.86 -7.69 22.36
C GLU A 40 9.82 -8.45 21.03
N ALA A 41 10.98 -8.90 20.53
CA ALA A 41 11.07 -9.79 19.37
C ALA A 41 10.45 -11.17 19.65
N ALA A 42 10.53 -11.70 20.88
CA ALA A 42 9.86 -12.92 21.31
C ALA A 42 8.33 -12.73 21.43
N GLY A 43 7.88 -11.55 21.86
CA GLY A 43 6.46 -11.17 21.88
C GLY A 43 5.88 -11.02 20.47
N LEU A 44 6.67 -10.54 19.51
CA LEU A 44 6.29 -10.42 18.10
C LEU A 44 6.42 -11.75 17.34
N SER A 45 7.40 -12.58 17.66
CA SER A 45 7.61 -13.90 17.02
C SER A 45 6.70 -15.01 17.57
N ASN A 46 6.18 -14.85 18.79
CA ASN A 46 5.15 -15.73 19.38
C ASN A 46 3.72 -15.17 19.23
N PHE A 47 3.52 -14.11 18.44
CA PHE A 47 2.18 -13.76 17.95
C PHE A 47 1.72 -14.80 16.93
N SER A 48 1.42 -16.01 17.43
CA SER A 48 0.58 -16.97 16.74
C SER A 48 -0.81 -16.34 16.72
N GLY A 49 -1.16 -15.73 15.59
CA GLY A 49 -2.37 -14.94 15.39
C GLY A 49 -3.64 -15.72 15.72
N GLY A 50 -3.99 -15.75 17.00
CA GLY A 50 -5.34 -16.04 17.46
C GLY A 50 -6.21 -14.85 17.12
N MET A 51 -6.59 -14.73 15.84
CA MET A 51 -7.82 -14.15 15.28
C MET A 51 -8.56 -13.06 16.08
N SER A 52 -7.84 -12.17 16.76
CA SER A 52 -8.37 -11.10 17.60
C SER A 52 -7.70 -9.79 17.23
N GLY A 53 -8.24 -9.20 16.16
CA GLY A 53 -8.59 -7.78 16.16
C GLY A 53 -7.46 -6.76 16.14
N TYR A 54 -6.46 -6.89 15.25
CA TYR A 54 -5.81 -5.66 14.81
C TYR A 54 -6.83 -4.88 13.96
N THR A 55 -7.43 -3.88 14.59
CA THR A 55 -8.50 -3.05 14.03
C THR A 55 -7.97 -1.84 13.25
N GLY A 56 -6.68 -1.52 13.40
CA GLY A 56 -6.12 -0.23 13.01
C GLY A 56 -6.69 0.94 13.81
N GLU A 57 -7.38 0.68 14.92
CA GLU A 57 -7.92 1.71 15.80
C GLU A 57 -6.77 2.55 16.40
N GLY A 58 -6.78 3.85 16.12
CA GLY A 58 -5.72 4.78 16.53
C GLY A 58 -4.62 5.02 15.50
N ASP A 59 -4.59 4.28 14.38
CA ASP A 59 -3.66 4.59 13.28
C ASP A 59 -4.25 5.67 12.37
N ASP A 60 -3.66 6.86 12.46
CA ASP A 60 -4.02 8.03 11.67
C ASP A 60 -3.80 7.83 10.16
N PHE A 61 -2.84 6.98 9.79
CA PHE A 61 -2.42 6.78 8.41
C PHE A 61 -3.23 5.73 7.69
N LEU A 62 -3.96 4.87 8.40
CA LEU A 62 -4.77 3.84 7.75
C LEU A 62 -6.19 4.32 7.45
N GLU A 63 -6.63 4.07 6.22
CA GLU A 63 -8.01 4.17 5.79
C GLU A 63 -8.49 2.82 5.29
N PHE A 64 -9.43 2.23 6.01
CA PHE A 64 -10.11 1.02 5.59
C PHE A 64 -11.18 1.36 4.56
N SER A 65 -11.25 0.57 3.49
CA SER A 65 -12.31 0.72 2.50
C SER A 65 -13.59 0.00 2.98
N GLY A 66 -14.71 0.75 3.08
CA GLY A 66 -16.05 0.21 3.43
C GLY A 66 -16.67 0.86 4.68
N GLU A 67 -17.87 0.41 5.06
CA GLU A 67 -18.55 0.74 6.35
C GLU A 67 -17.99 -0.10 7.52
N SER A 68 -16.74 -0.54 7.44
CA SER A 68 -16.12 -1.34 8.48
C SER A 68 -15.64 -0.42 9.59
N ASN A 69 -16.23 -0.58 10.78
CA ASN A 69 -15.71 -0.02 12.04
C ASN A 69 -14.41 -0.75 12.42
N GLY A 70 -13.36 -0.58 11.61
CA GLY A 70 -11.98 -0.95 11.90
C GLY A 70 -11.70 -2.45 12.00
N SER A 71 -11.93 -3.28 10.98
CA SER A 71 -11.29 -4.61 10.96
C SER A 71 -10.94 -5.08 9.56
N PHE A 72 -9.83 -5.80 9.45
CA PHE A 72 -9.35 -6.38 8.19
C PHE A 72 -10.31 -7.44 7.64
N MET A 73 -10.89 -8.25 8.53
CA MET A 73 -11.86 -9.30 8.17
C MET A 73 -13.15 -8.69 7.60
N ASP A 74 -13.61 -7.56 8.14
CA ASP A 74 -14.77 -6.87 7.60
C ASP A 74 -14.49 -6.23 6.25
N ALA A 75 -13.25 -5.77 6.00
CA ALA A 75 -12.86 -5.25 4.69
C ALA A 75 -12.87 -6.34 3.61
N ILE A 76 -12.70 -7.62 3.96
CA ILE A 76 -12.87 -8.74 3.01
C ILE A 76 -14.35 -8.91 2.63
N HIS A 77 -15.28 -8.71 3.58
CA HIS A 77 -16.72 -8.92 3.36
C HIS A 77 -17.48 -7.68 2.87
N LYS A 78 -17.00 -6.47 3.18
CA LYS A 78 -17.63 -5.17 2.87
C LYS A 78 -16.71 -4.22 2.09
N GLY A 79 -15.58 -4.72 1.60
CA GLY A 79 -14.58 -3.92 0.89
C GLY A 79 -15.15 -3.22 -0.34
N LYS A 80 -14.61 -2.05 -0.64
CA LYS A 80 -14.91 -1.36 -1.90
C LYS A 80 -14.30 -2.15 -3.04
N ILE A 81 -15.10 -2.38 -4.08
CA ILE A 81 -14.67 -3.13 -5.26
C ILE A 81 -14.43 -2.14 -6.40
N PHE A 82 -13.28 -2.25 -7.05
CA PHE A 82 -13.06 -1.65 -8.36
C PHE A 82 -13.04 -2.74 -9.41
N ASN A 83 -13.94 -2.66 -10.39
CA ASN A 83 -14.05 -3.63 -11.46
C ASN A 83 -13.36 -3.08 -12.70
N LEU A 84 -12.44 -3.89 -13.22
CA LEU A 84 -11.72 -3.66 -14.46
C LEU A 84 -12.24 -4.64 -15.51
N THR A 85 -12.82 -4.15 -16.59
CA THR A 85 -13.09 -5.02 -17.74
C THR A 85 -12.01 -4.80 -18.78
N LEU A 86 -11.30 -5.87 -19.13
CA LEU A 86 -10.27 -5.90 -20.15
C LEU A 86 -10.73 -6.78 -21.30
N THR A 87 -10.68 -6.25 -22.52
CA THR A 87 -10.99 -6.96 -23.75
C THR A 87 -9.75 -7.04 -24.63
N ASN A 88 -9.44 -8.24 -25.11
CA ASN A 88 -8.41 -8.46 -26.11
C ASN A 88 -9.07 -8.83 -27.44
N GLY A 89 -9.08 -7.88 -28.37
CA GLY A 89 -9.67 -8.08 -29.71
C GLY A 89 -8.79 -8.88 -30.68
N ASN A 90 -7.60 -9.32 -30.27
CA ASN A 90 -6.64 -10.03 -31.13
C ASN A 90 -6.66 -11.53 -30.88
N ALA A 91 -6.13 -12.33 -31.81
CA ALA A 91 -6.04 -13.79 -31.63
C ALA A 91 -4.94 -14.21 -30.63
N ALA A 92 -3.86 -13.41 -30.50
CA ALA A 92 -2.77 -13.70 -29.57
C ALA A 92 -3.10 -13.22 -28.15
N THR A 93 -2.64 -13.97 -27.14
CA THR A 93 -2.64 -13.54 -25.74
C THR A 93 -1.81 -12.28 -25.55
N ARG A 94 -2.32 -11.34 -24.76
CA ARG A 94 -1.70 -10.02 -24.50
C ARG A 94 -1.54 -9.81 -23.00
N THR A 95 -0.51 -9.08 -22.58
CA THR A 95 -0.26 -8.80 -21.16
C THR A 95 -0.64 -7.36 -20.83
N ALA A 96 -1.56 -7.19 -19.88
CA ALA A 96 -1.90 -5.91 -19.29
C ALA A 96 -1.14 -5.71 -17.97
N LEU A 97 -0.77 -4.47 -17.64
CA LEU A 97 -0.21 -4.08 -16.35
C LEU A 97 -1.32 -3.43 -15.53
N LEU A 98 -1.73 -4.10 -14.45
CA LEU A 98 -2.68 -3.57 -13.48
C LEU A 98 -2.03 -2.54 -12.55
N CYS A 99 -0.73 -2.69 -12.32
CA CYS A 99 0.10 -1.72 -11.60
C CYS A 99 1.45 -1.62 -12.32
N PRO A 100 1.95 -0.41 -12.63
CA PRO A 100 3.11 -0.25 -13.50
C PRO A 100 4.46 -0.46 -12.79
N GLY A 101 4.49 -0.56 -11.47
CA GLY A 101 5.74 -0.58 -10.68
C GLY A 101 6.41 0.79 -10.65
N LEU A 102 7.74 0.82 -10.77
CA LEU A 102 8.55 2.05 -10.67
C LEU A 102 8.33 3.01 -11.86
N VAL A 103 7.95 2.50 -13.03
CA VAL A 103 7.82 3.28 -14.28
C VAL A 103 6.38 3.67 -14.53
N PHE A 104 5.97 4.87 -14.09
CA PHE A 104 4.57 5.31 -14.11
C PHE A 104 3.84 5.19 -15.46
N ALA A 105 4.50 5.49 -16.57
CA ALA A 105 3.90 5.44 -17.92
C ALA A 105 4.38 4.22 -18.72
N ALA A 106 4.52 3.07 -18.05
CA ALA A 106 4.92 1.83 -18.70
C ALA A 106 3.91 1.40 -19.78
N ALA A 107 4.43 0.88 -20.91
CA ALA A 107 3.61 0.20 -21.89
C ALA A 107 2.87 -0.96 -21.22
N GLY A 108 1.62 -1.19 -21.59
CA GLY A 108 0.76 -2.18 -20.93
C GLY A 108 -0.06 -1.65 -19.78
N LEU A 109 0.22 -0.46 -19.22
CA LEU A 109 -0.59 0.09 -18.14
C LEU A 109 -2.05 0.24 -18.61
N ILE A 110 -2.95 -0.38 -17.83
CA ILE A 110 -4.38 -0.31 -18.08
C ILE A 110 -4.85 1.14 -18.20
N ALA A 111 -5.72 1.40 -19.17
CA ALA A 111 -6.35 2.69 -19.42
C ALA A 111 -7.77 2.49 -19.94
N ASP A 112 -8.61 3.52 -19.80
CA ASP A 112 -9.94 3.52 -20.41
C ASP A 112 -9.81 3.63 -21.94
N GLY A 113 -10.59 2.84 -22.67
CA GLY A 113 -10.49 2.75 -24.12
C GLY A 113 -9.32 1.89 -24.58
N ALA A 114 -8.85 2.11 -25.80
CA ALA A 114 -7.80 1.30 -26.42
C ALA A 114 -6.41 1.64 -25.85
N PHE A 115 -5.61 0.61 -25.57
CA PHE A 115 -4.23 0.76 -25.10
C PHE A 115 -3.32 -0.38 -25.62
N ASN A 116 -2.01 -0.19 -25.48
CA ASN A 116 -0.99 -1.15 -25.89
C ASN A 116 -0.71 -2.15 -24.76
N ASP A 117 -0.33 -3.38 -25.12
CA ASP A 117 0.15 -4.39 -24.18
C ASP A 117 1.54 -4.06 -23.60
N ALA A 118 2.02 -4.89 -22.68
CA ALA A 118 3.31 -4.72 -22.02
C ALA A 118 4.53 -4.78 -22.97
N SER A 119 4.36 -5.30 -24.19
CA SER A 119 5.38 -5.30 -25.24
C SER A 119 5.31 -4.08 -26.17
N GLY A 120 4.28 -3.23 -26.01
CA GLY A 120 4.02 -2.06 -26.84
C GLY A 120 3.10 -2.32 -28.04
N ALA A 121 2.57 -3.53 -28.20
CA ALA A 121 1.67 -3.86 -29.29
C ALA A 121 0.22 -3.47 -28.97
N SER A 122 -0.49 -2.86 -29.92
CA SER A 122 -1.90 -2.49 -29.76
C SER A 122 -2.79 -3.72 -29.67
N GLY A 123 -3.91 -3.62 -28.95
CA GLY A 123 -4.92 -4.68 -29.00
C GLY A 123 -5.79 -4.89 -27.78
N LEU A 124 -5.54 -4.13 -26.72
CA LEU A 124 -6.30 -4.19 -25.49
C LEU A 124 -7.26 -3.01 -25.40
N THR A 125 -8.40 -3.23 -24.76
CA THR A 125 -9.36 -2.18 -24.42
C THR A 125 -9.78 -2.35 -22.97
N GLY A 126 -9.76 -1.26 -22.21
CA GLY A 126 -10.08 -1.26 -20.78
C GLY A 126 -11.29 -0.40 -20.46
N THR A 127 -12.04 -0.80 -19.43
CA THR A 127 -13.05 0.06 -18.79
C THR A 127 -13.03 -0.15 -17.28
N GLY A 128 -13.11 0.94 -16.52
CA GLY A 128 -13.17 0.94 -15.06
C GLY A 128 -14.58 1.22 -14.51
N ASN A 129 -14.89 0.64 -13.35
CA ASN A 129 -16.12 0.90 -12.61
C ASN A 129 -15.83 0.80 -11.09
N PRO A 130 -16.27 1.74 -10.23
CA PRO A 130 -17.22 2.83 -10.48
C PRO A 130 -16.64 4.13 -11.05
N GLN A 131 -15.32 4.20 -11.26
CA GLN A 131 -14.63 5.38 -11.80
C GLN A 131 -13.70 4.96 -12.93
N SER A 132 -13.16 5.94 -13.65
CA SER A 132 -12.21 5.70 -14.74
C SER A 132 -10.93 5.03 -14.23
N ILE A 133 -10.31 4.21 -15.08
CA ILE A 133 -9.00 3.58 -14.82
C ILE A 133 -7.93 4.65 -14.58
N LEU A 134 -8.03 5.80 -15.26
CA LEU A 134 -7.10 6.92 -15.02
C LEU A 134 -7.14 7.41 -13.56
N LEU A 135 -8.33 7.62 -12.99
CA LEU A 135 -8.47 8.05 -11.60
C LEU A 135 -7.98 6.96 -10.64
N PHE A 136 -8.28 5.70 -10.96
CA PHE A 136 -7.80 4.56 -10.21
C PHE A 136 -6.25 4.48 -10.17
N ASN A 137 -5.58 4.57 -11.32
CA ASN A 137 -4.12 4.56 -11.41
C ASN A 137 -3.48 5.72 -10.64
N ASN A 138 -4.09 6.90 -10.69
CA ASN A 138 -3.64 8.06 -9.90
C ASN A 138 -3.85 7.85 -8.40
N PHE A 139 -4.92 7.17 -7.99
CA PHE A 139 -5.19 6.86 -6.59
C PHE A 139 -4.13 5.91 -6.03
N ILE A 140 -3.93 4.73 -6.64
CA ILE A 140 -2.99 3.70 -6.14
C ILE A 140 -1.53 4.21 -6.09
N ARG A 141 -1.18 5.17 -6.95
CA ARG A 141 0.15 5.80 -6.95
C ARG A 141 0.40 6.66 -5.72
N ASN A 142 -0.62 7.41 -5.30
CA ASN A 142 -0.50 8.35 -4.18
C ASN A 142 -0.82 7.69 -2.83
N TYR A 143 -1.62 6.64 -2.87
CA TYR A 143 -2.12 5.93 -1.71
C TYR A 143 -1.82 4.43 -1.88
N PRO A 144 -0.65 3.96 -1.39
CA PRO A 144 -0.36 2.54 -1.34
C PRO A 144 -1.53 1.78 -0.72
N THR A 145 -2.07 0.82 -1.46
CA THR A 145 -3.32 0.17 -1.09
C THR A 145 -3.15 -1.34 -1.09
N LEU A 146 -3.69 -1.98 -0.07
CA LEU A 146 -3.82 -3.43 -0.03
C LEU A 146 -5.05 -3.88 -0.82
N VAL A 147 -4.84 -4.80 -1.74
CA VAL A 147 -5.89 -5.63 -2.32
C VAL A 147 -6.00 -6.88 -1.45
N ALA A 148 -7.15 -7.07 -0.81
CA ALA A 148 -7.40 -8.21 0.08
C ALA A 148 -7.66 -9.51 -0.71
N GLY A 149 -8.12 -9.36 -1.95
CA GLY A 149 -8.36 -10.44 -2.89
C GLY A 149 -8.96 -9.87 -4.17
N PHE A 150 -9.23 -10.75 -5.13
CA PHE A 150 -9.82 -10.34 -6.39
C PHE A 150 -10.76 -11.41 -6.95
N LYS A 151 -11.68 -10.98 -7.80
CA LYS A 151 -12.61 -11.85 -8.52
C LYS A 151 -12.31 -11.75 -10.00
N ILE A 152 -12.29 -12.89 -10.69
CA ILE A 152 -12.20 -12.95 -12.14
C ILE A 152 -13.51 -13.52 -12.67
N SER A 153 -14.15 -12.79 -13.59
CA SER A 153 -15.28 -13.30 -14.36
C SER A 153 -15.00 -13.23 -15.85
N THR A 154 -15.41 -14.26 -16.58
CA THR A 154 -15.11 -14.45 -18.00
C THR A 154 -16.09 -15.45 -18.59
N SER A 155 -16.40 -15.31 -19.88
CA SER A 155 -17.13 -16.32 -20.65
C SER A 155 -16.22 -17.40 -21.25
N ASN A 156 -14.91 -17.17 -21.28
CA ASN A 156 -13.92 -18.12 -21.78
C ASN A 156 -13.19 -18.76 -20.59
N ILE A 157 -13.42 -20.05 -20.34
CA ILE A 157 -12.88 -20.77 -19.18
C ILE A 157 -11.35 -20.87 -19.19
N ASN A 158 -10.72 -20.92 -20.37
CA ASN A 158 -9.26 -20.98 -20.49
C ASN A 158 -8.59 -19.70 -19.95
N GLN A 159 -9.34 -18.61 -19.80
CA GLN A 159 -8.85 -17.37 -19.20
C GLN A 159 -8.44 -17.56 -17.73
N PHE A 160 -8.96 -18.59 -17.04
CA PHE A 160 -8.55 -18.90 -15.67
C PHE A 160 -7.15 -19.52 -15.58
N GLU A 161 -6.62 -20.06 -16.68
CA GLU A 161 -5.23 -20.55 -16.74
C GLU A 161 -4.21 -19.42 -16.90
N CYS A 162 -4.68 -18.20 -17.21
CA CYS A 162 -3.81 -17.03 -17.32
C CYS A 162 -3.32 -16.57 -15.95
N VAL A 163 -2.01 -16.41 -15.84
CA VAL A 163 -1.36 -16.06 -14.57
C VAL A 163 -1.38 -14.57 -14.28
N LEU A 164 -1.50 -14.25 -12.99
CA LEU A 164 -1.23 -12.92 -12.44
C LEU A 164 0.16 -12.95 -11.79
N THR A 165 1.06 -12.09 -12.27
CA THR A 165 2.43 -11.99 -11.76
C THR A 165 2.59 -10.69 -10.99
N ILE A 166 3.12 -10.80 -9.78
CA ILE A 166 3.39 -9.68 -8.87
C ILE A 166 4.89 -9.66 -8.65
N GLN A 167 5.53 -8.55 -9.01
CA GLN A 167 6.97 -8.37 -8.88
C GLN A 167 7.25 -7.08 -8.12
N LYS A 168 8.05 -7.18 -7.06
CA LYS A 168 8.58 -6.00 -6.40
C LYS A 168 9.79 -5.48 -7.17
N GLU A 169 9.76 -4.21 -7.52
CA GLU A 169 10.83 -3.53 -8.23
C GLU A 169 11.60 -2.64 -7.25
N SER A 170 12.93 -2.72 -7.34
CA SER A 170 13.85 -1.90 -6.58
C SER A 170 15.05 -1.55 -7.46
N PRO A 171 15.56 -0.31 -7.42
CA PRO A 171 16.79 0.03 -8.15
C PRO A 171 18.03 -0.63 -7.52
N PHE A 172 17.92 -1.18 -6.32
CA PHE A 172 19.05 -1.72 -5.57
C PHE A 172 19.13 -3.25 -5.59
N SER A 173 18.03 -3.94 -5.89
CA SER A 173 17.95 -5.39 -5.81
C SER A 173 16.86 -5.95 -6.71
N VAL A 174 17.14 -7.13 -7.29
CA VAL A 174 16.11 -7.93 -7.96
C VAL A 174 15.36 -8.72 -6.90
N HIS A 175 14.03 -8.62 -6.91
CA HIS A 175 13.18 -9.40 -6.02
C HIS A 175 12.50 -10.54 -6.78
N GLU A 176 12.15 -11.59 -6.03
CA GLU A 176 11.37 -12.70 -6.55
C GLU A 176 9.96 -12.25 -6.96
N SER A 177 9.41 -12.92 -7.97
CA SER A 177 8.05 -12.70 -8.44
C SER A 177 7.10 -13.71 -7.80
N LYS A 178 5.99 -13.23 -7.25
CA LYS A 178 4.86 -14.08 -6.83
C LYS A 178 3.97 -14.32 -8.04
N ILE A 179 3.68 -15.59 -8.35
CA ILE A 179 2.78 -15.98 -9.42
C ILE A 179 1.51 -16.54 -8.79
N ILE A 180 0.37 -16.00 -9.21
CA ILE A 180 -0.96 -16.46 -8.80
C ILE A 180 -1.63 -17.05 -10.05
N ASN A 181 -1.96 -18.34 -10.00
CA ASN A 181 -2.71 -19.02 -11.05
C ASN A 181 -4.18 -19.14 -10.59
N PRO A 182 -5.13 -18.39 -11.20
CA PRO A 182 -6.54 -18.44 -10.81
C PRO A 182 -7.16 -19.84 -10.90
N ALA A 183 -6.69 -20.70 -11.82
CA ALA A 183 -7.23 -22.03 -12.02
C ALA A 183 -7.16 -22.91 -10.75
N ILE A 184 -6.19 -22.69 -9.85
CA ILE A 184 -6.09 -23.48 -8.60
C ILE A 184 -7.22 -23.18 -7.60
N TYR A 185 -7.91 -22.06 -7.78
CA TYR A 185 -9.05 -21.65 -6.94
C TYR A 185 -10.39 -22.11 -7.51
N ALA A 186 -10.40 -22.73 -8.69
CA ALA A 186 -11.57 -23.48 -9.15
C ALA A 186 -11.69 -24.77 -8.31
N SER A 187 -12.76 -24.89 -7.53
CA SER A 187 -13.00 -26.08 -6.72
C SER A 187 -14.23 -26.83 -7.22
N GLU A 188 -14.24 -28.15 -7.07
CA GLU A 188 -15.42 -28.98 -7.39
C GLU A 188 -16.65 -28.59 -6.55
N ALA A 189 -16.42 -28.07 -5.34
CA ALA A 189 -17.47 -27.61 -4.43
C ALA A 189 -18.13 -26.29 -4.86
N ASN A 190 -17.50 -25.52 -5.76
CA ASN A 190 -18.07 -24.30 -6.33
C ASN A 190 -18.00 -24.36 -7.86
N PRO A 191 -18.97 -25.03 -8.51
CA PRO A 191 -18.95 -25.32 -9.95
C PRO A 191 -19.20 -24.07 -10.82
N ASN A 192 -18.99 -22.87 -10.29
CA ASN A 192 -19.15 -21.65 -11.07
C ASN A 192 -18.05 -21.56 -12.13
N THR A 193 -18.39 -21.95 -13.35
CA THR A 193 -17.49 -21.94 -14.51
C THR A 193 -17.22 -20.55 -15.08
N THR A 194 -17.85 -19.51 -14.53
CA THR A 194 -17.78 -18.13 -15.06
C THR A 194 -17.20 -17.12 -14.09
N LEU A 195 -16.96 -17.53 -12.84
CA LEU A 195 -16.45 -16.66 -11.78
C LEU A 195 -15.55 -17.44 -10.83
N ILE A 196 -14.34 -16.94 -10.62
CA ILE A 196 -13.41 -17.42 -9.60
C ILE A 196 -13.12 -16.28 -8.63
N THR A 197 -13.08 -16.59 -7.33
CA THR A 197 -12.64 -15.67 -6.28
C THR A 197 -11.30 -16.14 -5.75
N VAL A 198 -10.32 -15.25 -5.78
CA VAL A 198 -8.96 -15.49 -5.29
C VAL A 198 -8.74 -14.68 -4.02
N GLY A 199 -8.58 -15.38 -2.90
CA GLY A 199 -8.37 -14.79 -1.57
C GLY A 199 -6.91 -14.47 -1.24
N GLU A 200 -6.09 -14.15 -2.25
CA GLU A 200 -4.68 -13.80 -2.06
C GLU A 200 -4.50 -12.30 -1.95
N ALA A 201 -4.00 -11.86 -0.81
CA ALA A 201 -3.73 -10.45 -0.59
C ALA A 201 -2.41 -10.02 -1.27
N PHE A 202 -2.39 -8.79 -1.78
CA PHE A 202 -1.19 -8.14 -2.33
C PHE A 202 -1.29 -6.61 -2.25
N TYR A 203 -0.14 -5.93 -2.35
CA TYR A 203 -0.09 -4.48 -2.33
C TYR A 203 -0.04 -3.90 -3.74
N MET A 204 -0.79 -2.83 -3.96
CA MET A 204 -0.68 -1.96 -5.12
C MET A 204 -0.03 -0.66 -4.67
N ASP A 205 1.22 -0.46 -5.09
CA ASP A 205 2.02 0.72 -4.79
C ASP A 205 2.93 1.07 -5.98
N ASN A 206 3.74 2.11 -5.82
CA ASN A 206 4.66 2.58 -6.84
C ASN A 206 5.94 1.74 -6.98
N GLN A 207 6.05 0.60 -6.30
CA GLN A 207 7.19 -0.32 -6.37
C GLN A 207 6.76 -1.72 -6.79
N THR A 208 5.46 -2.01 -6.84
CA THR A 208 4.93 -3.31 -7.17
C THR A 208 4.37 -3.31 -8.58
N LYS A 209 5.02 -4.04 -9.47
CA LYS A 209 4.54 -4.28 -10.82
C LYS A 209 3.61 -5.48 -10.80
N ILE A 210 2.42 -5.31 -11.37
CA ILE A 210 1.40 -6.36 -11.44
C ILE A 210 0.99 -6.53 -12.88
N SER A 211 1.21 -7.71 -13.43
CA SER A 211 0.85 -8.05 -14.81
C SER A 211 -0.14 -9.20 -14.86
N TYR A 212 -1.09 -9.12 -15.79
CA TYR A 212 -2.08 -10.16 -16.03
C TYR A 212 -2.21 -10.45 -17.53
N GLN A 213 -2.31 -11.73 -17.88
CA GLN A 213 -2.47 -12.16 -19.26
C GLN A 213 -3.96 -12.22 -19.64
N VAL A 214 -4.31 -11.62 -20.77
CA VAL A 214 -5.66 -11.65 -21.35
C VAL A 214 -5.60 -12.46 -22.63
N LEU A 215 -6.32 -13.59 -22.66
CA LEU A 215 -6.37 -14.47 -23.84
C LEU A 215 -6.84 -13.72 -25.08
N GLY A 216 -6.46 -14.23 -26.24
CA GLY A 216 -6.97 -13.69 -27.49
C GLY A 216 -8.48 -13.86 -27.63
N SER A 217 -9.12 -12.86 -28.26
CA SER A 217 -10.55 -12.86 -28.61
C SER A 217 -11.44 -13.10 -27.38
N SER A 218 -11.03 -12.60 -26.22
CA SER A 218 -11.72 -12.77 -24.95
C SER A 218 -11.96 -11.43 -24.26
N SER A 219 -12.87 -11.44 -23.29
CA SER A 219 -13.04 -10.36 -22.32
C SER A 219 -13.04 -10.94 -20.91
N VAL A 220 -12.40 -10.23 -20.00
CA VAL A 220 -12.25 -10.61 -18.60
C VAL A 220 -12.62 -9.43 -17.72
N ASN A 221 -13.39 -9.68 -16.68
CA ASN A 221 -13.70 -8.72 -15.63
C ASN A 221 -12.91 -9.10 -14.37
N ILE A 222 -12.09 -8.17 -13.88
CA ILE A 222 -11.27 -8.31 -12.69
C ILE A 222 -11.81 -7.35 -11.62
N GLY A 223 -12.50 -7.88 -10.63
CA GLY A 223 -12.99 -7.15 -9.47
C GLY A 223 -11.95 -7.15 -8.35
N LEU A 224 -11.23 -6.05 -8.16
CA LEU A 224 -10.26 -5.88 -7.08
C LEU A 224 -10.98 -5.48 -5.79
N ILE A 225 -10.78 -6.24 -4.72
CA ILE A 225 -11.38 -5.98 -3.41
C ILE A 225 -10.34 -5.25 -2.56
N PHE A 226 -10.57 -3.97 -2.30
CA PHE A 226 -9.63 -3.15 -1.53
C PHE A 226 -9.83 -3.32 -0.03
N GLY A 227 -8.71 -3.52 0.67
CA GLY A 227 -8.64 -3.55 2.12
C GLY A 227 -8.30 -2.18 2.69
N ALA A 228 -7.17 -2.12 3.40
CA ALA A 228 -6.62 -0.89 3.93
C ALA A 228 -5.81 -0.12 2.88
N SER A 229 -5.86 1.20 2.94
CA SER A 229 -5.05 2.13 2.16
C SER A 229 -4.32 3.08 3.08
N LEU A 230 -3.10 3.46 2.71
CA LEU A 230 -2.35 4.48 3.42
C LEU A 230 -2.84 5.86 2.98
N ASN A 231 -3.43 6.65 3.89
CA ASN A 231 -3.90 8.02 3.66
C ASN A 231 -3.17 9.05 4.55
N PRO A 232 -2.05 9.62 4.06
CA PRO A 232 -1.33 10.67 4.79
C PRO A 232 -2.14 11.96 5.03
N ALA A 233 -3.07 12.29 4.13
CA ALA A 233 -3.88 13.50 4.25
C ALA A 233 -4.89 13.39 5.40
N LYS A 234 -5.51 12.22 5.56
CA LYS A 234 -6.34 11.90 6.73
C LYS A 234 -5.51 11.99 8.00
N ALA A 235 -4.30 11.43 7.99
CA ALA A 235 -3.42 11.46 9.15
C ALA A 235 -3.10 12.88 9.62
N LEU A 236 -2.77 13.77 8.67
CA LEU A 236 -2.49 15.17 8.97
C LEU A 236 -3.71 15.87 9.57
N ARG A 237 -4.92 15.63 9.04
CA ARG A 237 -6.16 16.21 9.56
C ARG A 237 -6.46 15.71 10.98
N SER A 238 -6.34 14.41 11.23
CA SER A 238 -6.53 13.82 12.56
C SER A 238 -5.57 14.44 13.58
N LYS A 239 -4.29 14.59 13.22
CA LYS A 239 -3.29 15.24 14.08
C LYS A 239 -3.60 16.71 14.33
N ALA A 240 -4.03 17.46 13.31
CA ALA A 240 -4.42 18.86 13.46
C ALA A 240 -5.64 19.02 14.38
N THR A 241 -6.65 18.14 14.26
CA THR A 241 -7.82 18.13 15.14
C THR A 241 -7.43 17.82 16.58
N ARG A 242 -6.59 16.79 16.82
CA ARG A 242 -6.10 16.48 18.17
C ARG A 242 -5.29 17.62 18.78
N ALA A 243 -4.47 18.30 17.99
CA ALA A 243 -3.74 19.48 18.46
C ALA A 243 -4.69 20.61 18.89
N LYS A 244 -5.73 20.90 18.10
CA LYS A 244 -6.75 21.91 18.45
C LYS A 244 -7.49 21.57 19.75
N THR A 245 -7.90 20.31 19.93
CA THR A 245 -8.59 19.88 21.16
C THR A 245 -7.69 20.01 22.39
N THR A 246 -6.41 19.67 22.27
CA THR A 246 -5.45 19.81 23.39
C THR A 246 -5.22 21.27 23.76
N VAL A 247 -5.08 22.18 22.78
CA VAL A 247 -4.94 23.61 23.04
C VAL A 247 -6.17 24.17 23.74
N ALA A 248 -7.37 23.79 23.29
CA ALA A 248 -8.62 24.19 23.93
C ALA A 248 -8.69 23.73 25.39
N ALA A 249 -8.35 22.46 25.67
CA ALA A 249 -8.33 21.91 27.02
C ALA A 249 -7.34 22.64 27.95
N VAL A 250 -6.10 22.90 27.49
CA VAL A 250 -5.11 23.64 28.28
C VAL A 250 -5.52 25.08 28.54
N SER A 251 -6.14 25.75 27.55
CA SER A 251 -6.63 27.12 27.73
C SER A 251 -7.74 27.22 28.77
N SER A 252 -8.64 26.21 28.83
CA SER A 252 -9.71 26.13 29.83
C SER A 252 -9.21 25.87 31.25
N PHE A 253 -8.07 25.18 31.39
CA PHE A 253 -7.45 24.92 32.70
C PHE A 253 -6.76 26.15 33.28
N ARG A 254 -6.17 27.02 32.45
CA ARG A 254 -5.49 28.25 32.90
C ARG A 254 -6.44 29.40 33.28
N GLY A 255 -7.74 29.27 32.98
CA GLY A 255 -8.77 30.26 33.32
C GLY A 255 -9.47 29.99 34.65
N ARG A 256 -9.02 29.01 35.44
CA ARG A 256 -9.48 28.72 36.81
C ARG A 256 -8.35 28.95 37.79
#